data_AF-A0A1Q6QPU6-F1
#
_entry.id   AF-A0A1Q6QPU6-F1
#
_cell.length_a   1.000
_cell.length_b   1.000
_cell.length_c   1.000
_cell.angle_alpha   90.00
_cell.angle_beta   90.00
_cell.angle_gamma   90.00
#
_symmetry.space_group_name_H-M   'P 1'
#
loop_
_entity.id
_entity.type
_entity.pdbx_description
1 polymer ?
#
loop_
_entity_poly.entity_id
_entity_poly.type
_entity_poly.pdbx_seq_one_letter_code
_entity_poly.pdbx_strand_id
1 'polypeptide(L)'
;MQWGSVLFLLISGICVTLGHHPVRRGLAVFGCGMLCSLVTAGMYWLGFQGRGIVIWFGILHCLGVCMLLWPWLGRLPNWVLGALALLLLALGYWFRSLTVAAPWLFPLGLTTAEFASSDYFPLLPNLGWFLIGALLGRTAYRQGESLLPRFPAGAAPVRFLTWCGRQSLLLYLLHQPVLAGLLELYVLVR
;
A
#
# COMPACT_ATOMS: atom_id res chain seq x y z
N MET A 1 13.86 -1.07 -8.47
CA MET A 1 12.42 -1.19 -8.17
C MET A 1 12.26 -2.27 -7.11
N GLN A 2 11.54 -2.03 -6.02
CA GLN A 2 11.23 -3.09 -5.04
C GLN A 2 10.03 -3.88 -5.56
N TRP A 3 10.24 -5.00 -6.27
CA TRP A 3 9.18 -5.77 -6.92
C TRP A 3 8.01 -6.16 -5.99
N GLY A 4 8.29 -6.37 -4.69
CA GLY A 4 7.26 -6.65 -3.69
C GLY A 4 6.20 -5.54 -3.55
N SER A 5 6.60 -4.27 -3.65
CA SER A 5 5.66 -3.13 -3.59
C SER A 5 4.66 -3.13 -4.74
N VAL A 6 5.14 -3.39 -5.96
CA VAL A 6 4.33 -3.42 -7.18
C VAL A 6 3.33 -4.56 -7.10
N LEU A 7 3.77 -5.75 -6.68
CA LEU A 7 2.89 -6.90 -6.52
C LEU A 7 1.78 -6.61 -5.49
N PHE A 8 2.12 -5.99 -4.38
CA PHE A 8 1.15 -5.64 -3.34
C PHE A 8 0.09 -4.65 -3.84
N LEU A 9 0.49 -3.63 -4.59
CA LEU A 9 -0.43 -2.67 -5.22
C LEU A 9 -1.32 -3.32 -6.27
N LEU A 10 -0.76 -4.20 -7.10
CA LEU A 10 -1.52 -4.95 -8.10
C LEU A 10 -2.58 -5.84 -7.43
N ILE A 11 -2.19 -6.61 -6.41
CA ILE A 11 -3.11 -7.47 -5.66
C ILE A 11 -4.18 -6.61 -4.98
N SER A 12 -3.81 -5.49 -4.36
CA SER A 12 -4.77 -4.58 -3.74
C SER A 12 -5.78 -4.02 -4.76
N GLY A 13 -5.31 -3.67 -5.96
CA GLY A 13 -6.15 -3.25 -7.08
C GLY A 13 -7.12 -4.35 -7.53
N ILE A 14 -6.67 -5.60 -7.64
CA ILE A 14 -7.57 -6.74 -7.93
C ILE A 14 -8.61 -6.90 -6.80
N CYS A 15 -8.16 -6.84 -5.54
CA CYS A 15 -9.04 -7.01 -4.39
C CYS A 15 -10.11 -5.92 -4.27
N VAL A 16 -9.83 -4.68 -4.70
CA VAL A 16 -10.82 -3.59 -4.61
C VAL A 16 -12.00 -3.81 -5.55
N THR A 17 -11.84 -4.56 -6.64
CA THR A 17 -12.94 -4.90 -7.55
C THR A 17 -13.84 -6.00 -7.00
N LEU A 18 -13.33 -6.82 -6.08
CA LEU A 18 -14.05 -7.93 -5.43
C LEU A 18 -14.65 -7.53 -4.07
N GLY A 19 -14.15 -6.45 -3.48
CA GLY A 19 -14.51 -6.02 -2.14
C GLY A 19 -15.79 -5.18 -2.09
N HIS A 20 -16.43 -5.20 -0.92
CA HIS A 20 -17.55 -4.33 -0.59
C HIS A 20 -17.05 -3.16 0.29
N HIS A 21 -17.62 -1.96 0.10
CA HIS A 21 -17.30 -0.74 0.87
C HIS A 21 -15.83 -0.26 0.79
N PRO A 22 -15.31 0.09 -0.40
CA PRO A 22 -13.93 0.57 -0.57
C PRO A 22 -13.61 1.81 0.27
N VAL A 23 -14.56 2.73 0.45
CA VAL A 23 -14.37 3.96 1.22
C VAL A 23 -14.12 3.66 2.70
N ARG A 24 -14.96 2.83 3.33
CA ARG A 24 -14.82 2.47 4.75
C ARG A 24 -13.48 1.77 5.01
N ARG A 25 -13.09 0.85 4.12
CA ARG A 25 -11.80 0.14 4.20
C ARG A 25 -10.63 1.09 3.97
N GLY A 26 -10.75 1.99 3.00
CA GLY A 26 -9.76 3.02 2.71
C GLY A 26 -9.53 3.97 3.88
N LEU A 27 -10.60 4.44 4.54
CA LEU A 27 -10.51 5.26 5.76
C LEU A 27 -9.81 4.51 6.90
N ALA A 28 -10.16 3.24 7.13
CA ALA A 28 -9.52 2.44 8.17
C ALA A 28 -8.03 2.23 7.90
N VAL A 29 -7.66 1.87 6.67
CA VAL A 29 -6.27 1.66 6.26
C VAL A 29 -5.47 2.96 6.32
N PHE A 30 -6.04 4.07 5.83
CA PHE A 30 -5.42 5.40 5.94
C PHE A 30 -5.24 5.82 7.40
N GLY A 31 -6.24 5.61 8.25
CA GLY A 31 -6.18 5.91 9.68
C GLY A 31 -5.10 5.09 10.41
N CYS A 32 -4.93 3.82 10.07
CA CYS A 32 -3.81 3.01 10.55
C CYS A 32 -2.46 3.56 10.08
N GLY A 33 -2.36 4.03 8.83
CA GLY A 33 -1.18 4.74 8.34
C GLY A 33 -0.86 5.98 9.19
N MET A 34 -1.87 6.82 9.44
CA MET A 34 -1.73 8.02 10.26
C MET A 34 -1.29 7.68 11.69
N LEU A 35 -1.80 6.60 12.27
CA LEU A 35 -1.36 6.11 13.57
C LEU A 35 0.13 5.72 13.55
N CYS A 36 0.59 5.01 12.52
CA CYS A 36 2.02 4.69 12.36
C CYS A 36 2.88 5.95 12.23
N SER A 37 2.42 6.96 11.50
CA SER A 37 3.09 8.26 11.41
C SER A 37 3.18 8.96 12.76
N LEU A 38 2.09 8.97 13.54
CA LEU A 38 2.08 9.56 14.89
C LEU A 38 3.02 8.83 15.84
N VAL A 39 3.02 7.49 15.84
CA VAL A 39 3.90 6.68 16.69
C VAL A 39 5.37 6.93 16.33
N THR A 40 5.72 6.85 15.04
CA THR A 40 7.11 7.05 14.58
C THR A 40 7.58 8.50 14.76
N ALA A 41 6.69 9.49 14.57
CA ALA A 41 6.97 10.87 14.93
C ALA A 41 7.22 11.01 16.44
N GLY A 42 6.36 10.43 17.28
CA GLY A 42 6.53 10.42 18.73
C GLY A 42 7.88 9.83 19.17
N MET A 43 8.30 8.72 18.55
CA MET A 43 9.63 8.13 18.80
C MET A 43 10.78 9.08 18.45
N TYR A 44 10.66 9.84 17.36
CA TYR A 44 11.63 10.86 17.00
C TYR A 44 11.64 12.03 18.00
N TRP A 45 10.46 12.57 18.34
CA TRP A 45 10.33 13.67 19.28
C TRP A 45 10.83 13.34 20.69
N LEU A 46 10.64 12.10 21.14
CA LEU A 46 11.13 11.59 22.43
C LEU A 46 12.62 11.21 22.40
N GLY A 47 13.30 11.33 21.25
CA GLY A 47 14.72 11.05 21.11
C GLY A 47 15.07 9.56 21.07
N PHE A 48 14.08 8.66 20.95
CA PHE A 48 14.34 7.21 20.86
C PHE A 48 14.98 6.81 19.53
N GLN A 49 14.71 7.55 18.45
CA GLN A 49 15.18 7.24 17.09
C GLN A 49 15.47 8.53 16.29
N GLY A 50 16.30 8.44 15.25
CA GLY A 50 16.62 9.57 14.36
C GLY A 50 15.47 9.99 13.44
N ARG A 51 15.61 11.15 12.79
CA ARG A 51 14.56 11.76 11.92
C ARG A 51 14.04 10.85 10.81
N GLY A 52 14.88 9.93 10.32
CA GLY A 52 14.51 9.00 9.25
C GLY A 52 13.45 7.97 9.64
N ILE A 53 13.16 7.76 10.93
CA ILE A 53 12.14 6.80 11.37
C ILE A 53 10.72 7.25 11.01
N VAL A 54 10.50 8.55 10.86
CA VAL A 54 9.18 9.13 10.69
C VAL A 54 8.58 8.69 9.36
N ILE A 55 7.41 8.06 9.43
CA ILE A 55 6.64 7.65 8.26
C ILE A 55 5.83 8.85 7.79
N TRP A 56 6.25 9.52 6.71
CA TRP A 56 5.54 10.68 6.16
C TRP A 56 4.40 10.26 5.23
N PHE A 57 4.64 9.26 4.38
CA PHE A 57 3.63 8.72 3.47
C PHE A 57 3.93 7.27 3.11
N GLY A 58 3.67 6.39 4.06
CA GLY A 58 3.88 4.95 3.89
C GLY A 58 2.83 4.26 3.02
N ILE A 59 2.97 2.94 2.84
CA ILE A 59 2.11 2.15 1.95
C ILE A 59 0.64 2.15 2.39
N LEU A 60 0.35 2.24 3.70
CA LEU A 60 -1.01 2.32 4.23
C LEU A 60 -1.69 3.64 3.85
N HIS A 61 -0.95 4.76 3.83
CA HIS A 61 -1.49 6.03 3.34
C HIS A 61 -1.82 5.93 1.85
N CYS A 62 -0.87 5.42 1.06
CA CYS A 62 -1.04 5.23 -0.37
C CYS A 62 -2.24 4.34 -0.69
N LEU A 63 -2.35 3.18 -0.07
CA LEU A 63 -3.47 2.25 -0.26
C LEU A 63 -4.80 2.85 0.21
N GLY A 64 -4.81 3.52 1.35
CA GLY A 64 -5.97 4.23 1.85
C GLY A 64 -6.49 5.22 0.82
N VAL A 65 -5.61 6.06 0.27
CA VAL A 65 -5.95 7.00 -0.81
C VAL A 65 -6.42 6.28 -2.07
N CYS A 66 -5.75 5.21 -2.52
CA CYS A 66 -6.17 4.44 -3.69
C CYS A 66 -7.60 3.88 -3.53
N MET A 67 -7.91 3.30 -2.38
CA MET A 67 -9.26 2.77 -2.07
C MET A 67 -10.30 3.88 -1.94
N LEU A 68 -9.92 5.03 -1.37
CA LEU A 68 -10.79 6.20 -1.31
C LEU A 68 -11.10 6.75 -2.69
N LEU A 69 -10.14 6.77 -3.62
CA LEU A 69 -10.32 7.24 -4.99
C LEU A 69 -11.12 6.26 -5.88
N TRP A 70 -11.16 4.98 -5.50
CA TRP A 70 -11.79 3.92 -6.29
C TRP A 70 -13.27 4.13 -6.65
N PRO A 71 -14.17 4.69 -5.81
CA PRO A 71 -15.57 4.92 -6.20
C PRO A 71 -15.74 5.84 -7.41
N TRP A 72 -14.78 6.74 -7.67
CA TRP A 72 -14.79 7.63 -8.83
C TRP A 72 -14.06 6.99 -10.02
N LEU A 73 -12.83 6.51 -9.80
CA LEU A 73 -12.03 5.85 -10.85
C LEU A 73 -12.71 4.56 -11.35
N GLY A 74 -13.39 3.86 -10.45
CA GLY A 74 -14.18 2.67 -10.70
C GLY A 74 -15.46 2.91 -11.52
N ARG A 75 -15.79 4.14 -11.89
CA ARG A 75 -16.89 4.40 -12.85
C ARG A 75 -16.40 4.53 -14.29
N LEU A 76 -15.10 4.65 -14.48
CA LEU A 76 -14.50 4.84 -15.81
C LEU A 76 -14.56 3.55 -16.64
N PRO A 77 -14.72 3.64 -17.97
CA PRO A 77 -14.61 2.48 -18.84
C PRO A 77 -13.16 1.95 -18.86
N ASN A 78 -12.98 0.67 -19.18
CA ASN A 78 -11.70 -0.02 -19.07
C ASN A 78 -10.56 0.64 -19.86
N TRP A 79 -10.85 1.19 -21.05
CA TRP A 79 -9.84 1.87 -21.87
C TRP A 79 -9.36 3.18 -21.22
N VAL A 80 -10.25 3.98 -20.63
CA VAL A 80 -9.89 5.21 -19.90
C VAL A 80 -9.07 4.83 -18.67
N LEU A 81 -9.49 3.79 -17.94
CA LEU A 81 -8.77 3.34 -16.75
C LEU A 81 -7.35 2.88 -17.10
N GLY A 82 -7.19 2.14 -18.19
CA GLY A 82 -5.87 1.72 -18.70
C GLY A 82 -5.01 2.89 -19.16
N ALA A 83 -5.56 3.83 -19.93
CA ALA A 83 -4.85 5.03 -20.37
C ALA A 83 -4.41 5.89 -19.17
N LEU A 84 -5.29 6.08 -18.19
CA LEU A 84 -4.97 6.79 -16.95
C LEU A 84 -3.87 6.07 -16.16
N ALA A 85 -3.95 4.74 -16.04
CA ALA A 85 -2.92 3.96 -15.35
C ALA A 85 -1.54 4.17 -15.99
N LEU A 86 -1.45 4.07 -17.32
CA LEU A 86 -0.21 4.31 -18.08
C LEU A 86 0.30 5.75 -17.91
N LEU A 87 -0.60 6.74 -17.95
CA LEU A 87 -0.25 8.14 -17.73
C LEU A 87 0.34 8.36 -16.32
N LEU A 88 -0.30 7.83 -15.29
CA LEU A 88 0.17 7.97 -13.90
C LEU A 88 1.50 7.24 -13.66
N LEU A 89 1.71 6.09 -14.32
CA LEU A 89 3.00 5.39 -14.31
C LEU A 89 4.08 6.25 -14.96
N ALA A 90 3.84 6.76 -16.17
CA ALA A 90 4.80 7.60 -16.90
C ALA A 90 5.16 8.86 -16.11
N LEU A 91 4.15 9.59 -15.61
CA LEU A 91 4.34 10.78 -14.77
C LEU A 91 5.08 10.44 -13.47
N GLY A 92 4.72 9.35 -12.81
CA GLY A 92 5.37 8.97 -11.55
C GLY A 92 6.83 8.56 -11.71
N TYR A 93 7.18 7.89 -12.81
CA TYR A 93 8.59 7.59 -13.10
C TYR A 93 9.38 8.82 -13.51
N TRP A 94 8.75 9.75 -14.23
CA TRP A 94 9.37 11.04 -14.53
C TRP A 94 9.56 11.89 -13.27
N PHE A 95 8.60 11.93 -12.35
CA PHE A 95 8.73 12.68 -11.09
C PHE A 95 9.88 12.20 -10.22
N ARG A 96 10.23 10.92 -10.28
CA ARG A 96 11.39 10.38 -9.55
C ARG A 96 12.73 10.96 -10.01
N SER A 97 12.82 11.50 -11.22
CA SER A 97 14.04 12.19 -11.68
C SER A 97 14.08 13.66 -11.27
N LEU A 98 13.03 14.18 -10.64
CA LEU A 98 12.91 15.58 -10.24
C LEU A 98 13.04 15.70 -8.73
N THR A 99 13.77 16.73 -8.31
CA THR A 99 13.74 17.22 -6.93
C THR A 99 13.10 18.59 -6.91
N VAL A 100 12.27 18.85 -5.91
CA VAL A 100 11.55 20.12 -5.77
C VAL A 100 11.87 20.76 -4.44
N ALA A 101 11.80 22.09 -4.37
CA ALA A 101 11.95 22.84 -3.13
C ALA A 101 10.68 22.83 -2.25
N ALA A 102 9.55 22.31 -2.77
CA ALA A 102 8.27 22.27 -2.07
C ALA A 102 8.13 20.95 -1.27
N PRO A 103 8.38 20.95 0.06
CA PRO A 103 8.40 19.72 0.85
C PRO A 103 7.03 19.03 0.91
N TRP A 104 5.92 19.77 0.84
CA TRP A 104 4.56 19.20 0.94
C TRP A 104 4.11 18.37 -0.26
N LEU A 105 4.89 18.32 -1.35
CA LEU A 105 4.56 17.51 -2.54
C LEU A 105 4.99 16.05 -2.43
N PHE A 106 5.58 15.63 -1.30
CA PHE A 106 5.98 14.23 -1.08
C PHE A 106 4.83 13.22 -1.32
N PRO A 107 3.55 13.48 -1.00
CA PRO A 107 2.50 12.49 -1.27
C PRO A 107 2.32 12.20 -2.76
N LEU A 108 2.67 13.15 -3.65
CA LEU A 108 2.55 12.98 -5.10
C LEU A 108 3.76 12.28 -5.71
N GLY A 109 4.88 12.14 -4.98
CA GLY A 109 6.13 11.58 -5.52
C GLY A 109 7.24 12.58 -5.76
N LEU A 110 7.03 13.86 -5.45
CA LEU A 110 8.03 14.91 -5.59
C LEU A 110 8.64 15.20 -4.22
N THR A 111 9.94 14.97 -4.08
CA THR A 111 10.65 15.10 -2.79
C THR A 111 11.76 16.15 -2.86
N THR A 112 12.11 16.71 -1.70
CA THR A 112 13.31 17.51 -1.51
C THR A 112 14.55 16.60 -1.43
N ALA A 113 15.75 17.14 -1.64
CA ALA A 113 17.00 16.37 -1.53
C ALA A 113 17.22 15.77 -0.13
N GLU A 114 16.73 16.43 0.91
CA GLU A 114 16.86 16.01 2.31
C GLU A 114 15.74 15.07 2.78
N PHE A 115 14.81 14.70 1.90
CA PHE A 115 13.66 13.89 2.29
C PHE A 115 14.08 12.48 2.70
N ALA A 116 13.76 12.11 3.92
CA ALA A 116 13.97 10.77 4.46
C ALA A 116 12.73 10.30 5.19
N SER A 117 12.36 9.04 4.97
CA SER A 117 11.25 8.38 5.66
C SER A 117 11.49 6.88 5.68
N SER A 118 11.14 6.23 6.80
CA SER A 118 11.32 4.79 6.97
C SER A 118 10.41 3.98 6.06
N ASP A 119 9.26 4.53 5.68
CA ASP A 119 8.33 3.94 4.72
C ASP A 119 7.78 5.05 3.82
N TYR A 120 8.11 4.99 2.52
CA TYR A 120 7.72 6.01 1.55
C TYR A 120 7.19 5.40 0.25
N PHE A 121 5.88 5.60 0.05
CA PHE A 121 5.11 5.09 -1.07
C PHE A 121 4.27 6.21 -1.67
N PRO A 122 4.85 7.05 -2.55
CA PRO A 122 4.11 8.16 -3.13
C PRO A 122 2.93 7.70 -3.98
N LEU A 123 1.93 8.56 -4.16
CA LEU A 123 0.75 8.25 -4.96
C LEU A 123 1.13 7.96 -6.42
N LEU A 124 2.09 8.68 -7.00
CA LEU A 124 2.65 8.38 -8.32
C LEU A 124 4.02 7.71 -8.15
N PRO A 125 4.31 6.57 -8.82
CA PRO A 125 3.50 5.85 -9.81
C PRO A 125 2.52 4.82 -9.21
N ASN A 126 2.43 4.71 -7.88
CA ASN A 126 1.78 3.57 -7.20
C ASN A 126 0.26 3.44 -7.49
N LEU A 127 -0.45 4.56 -7.66
CA LEU A 127 -1.83 4.58 -8.11
C LEU A 127 -1.98 3.97 -9.52
N GLY A 128 -1.01 4.21 -10.40
CA GLY A 128 -0.97 3.57 -11.72
C GLY A 128 -0.93 2.04 -11.61
N TRP A 129 -0.03 1.50 -10.78
CA TRP A 129 0.02 0.06 -10.52
C TRP A 129 -1.27 -0.49 -9.89
N PHE A 130 -1.85 0.24 -8.94
CA PHE A 130 -3.14 -0.11 -8.36
C PHE A 130 -4.25 -0.18 -9.43
N LEU A 131 -4.29 0.79 -10.36
CA LEU A 131 -5.26 0.81 -11.45
C LEU A 131 -5.04 -0.31 -12.48
N ILE A 132 -3.79 -0.69 -12.78
CA ILE A 132 -3.51 -1.89 -13.58
C ILE A 132 -4.06 -3.14 -12.89
N GLY A 133 -3.86 -3.26 -11.57
CA GLY A 133 -4.43 -4.34 -10.76
C GLY A 133 -5.96 -4.35 -10.83
N ALA A 134 -6.60 -3.18 -10.71
CA ALA A 134 -8.04 -3.06 -10.79
C ALA A 134 -8.58 -3.39 -12.20
N LEU A 135 -7.86 -3.03 -13.26
CA LEU A 135 -8.20 -3.40 -14.63
C LEU A 135 -8.14 -4.94 -14.80
N LEU A 136 -7.10 -5.59 -14.27
CA LEU A 136 -6.99 -7.04 -14.24
C LEU A 136 -8.12 -7.68 -13.44
N GLY A 137 -8.48 -7.11 -12.29
CA GLY A 137 -9.61 -7.56 -11.49
C GLY A 137 -10.93 -7.53 -12.27
N ARG A 138 -11.18 -6.48 -13.04
CA ARG A 138 -12.38 -6.35 -13.87
C ARG A 138 -12.44 -7.33 -15.03
N THR A 139 -11.31 -7.62 -15.66
CA THR A 139 -11.26 -8.47 -16.84
C THR A 139 -11.22 -9.94 -16.45
N ALA A 140 -10.33 -10.30 -15.53
CA ALA A 140 -10.11 -11.68 -15.11
C ALA A 140 -11.21 -12.20 -14.17
N TYR A 141 -11.74 -11.35 -13.28
CA TYR A 141 -12.78 -11.73 -12.32
C TYR A 141 -14.14 -11.10 -12.65
N ARG A 142 -14.47 -10.92 -13.93
CA ARG A 142 -15.74 -10.30 -14.37
C ARG A 142 -16.99 -10.98 -13.80
N GLN A 143 -16.92 -12.30 -13.63
CA GLN A 143 -18.01 -13.12 -13.08
C GLN A 143 -17.96 -13.24 -11.55
N GLY A 144 -16.92 -12.68 -10.89
CA GLY A 144 -16.70 -12.85 -9.45
C GLY A 144 -16.30 -14.28 -9.04
N GLU A 145 -16.07 -15.16 -10.00
CA GLU A 145 -15.74 -16.56 -9.77
C GLU A 145 -14.22 -16.79 -9.69
N SER A 146 -13.82 -17.87 -9.01
CA SER A 146 -12.42 -18.28 -8.94
C SER A 146 -11.91 -18.72 -10.32
N LEU A 147 -10.78 -18.18 -10.74
CA LEU A 147 -10.04 -18.65 -11.92
C LEU A 147 -9.49 -20.08 -11.76
N LEU A 148 -9.49 -20.61 -10.54
CA LEU A 148 -9.04 -21.96 -10.21
C LEU A 148 -10.18 -22.75 -9.54
N PRO A 149 -11.18 -23.22 -10.31
CA PRO A 149 -12.38 -23.88 -9.76
C PRO A 149 -12.08 -25.23 -9.08
N ARG A 150 -10.96 -25.88 -9.43
CA ARG A 150 -10.50 -27.14 -8.82
C ARG A 150 -9.47 -26.94 -7.70
N PHE A 151 -9.22 -25.70 -7.29
CA PHE A 151 -8.25 -25.44 -6.22
C PHE A 151 -8.77 -25.98 -4.88
N PRO A 152 -7.95 -26.69 -4.09
CA PRO A 152 -8.38 -27.28 -2.83
C PRO A 152 -8.51 -26.21 -1.74
N ALA A 153 -9.53 -25.35 -1.85
CA ALA A 153 -9.78 -24.23 -0.93
C ALA A 153 -9.94 -24.67 0.54
N GLY A 154 -10.38 -25.91 0.76
CA GLY A 154 -10.54 -26.50 2.08
C GLY A 154 -9.25 -27.07 2.70
N ALA A 155 -8.15 -27.18 1.93
CA ALA A 155 -6.90 -27.71 2.46
C ALA A 155 -6.37 -26.84 3.62
N ALA A 156 -5.83 -27.49 4.66
CA ALA A 156 -5.29 -26.81 5.85
C ALA A 156 -4.35 -25.63 5.54
N PRO A 157 -3.34 -25.75 4.64
CA PRO A 157 -2.47 -24.62 4.31
C PRO A 157 -3.23 -23.46 3.65
N VAL A 158 -4.23 -23.75 2.82
CA VAL A 158 -5.02 -22.72 2.14
C VAL A 158 -5.93 -21.98 3.12
N ARG A 159 -6.55 -22.68 4.07
CA ARG A 159 -7.35 -22.08 5.14
C ARG A 159 -6.51 -21.15 6.01
N PHE A 160 -5.29 -21.56 6.34
CA PHE A 160 -4.35 -20.73 7.10
C PHE A 160 -3.99 -19.46 6.34
N LEU A 161 -3.59 -19.56 5.06
CA LEU A 161 -3.28 -18.40 4.23
C LEU A 161 -4.49 -17.47 4.05
N THR A 162 -5.70 -18.03 3.92
CA THR A 162 -6.94 -17.26 3.86
C THR A 162 -7.19 -16.49 5.15
N TRP A 163 -6.95 -17.11 6.30
CA TRP A 163 -7.04 -16.45 7.60
C TRP A 163 -6.02 -15.30 7.72
N CYS A 164 -4.76 -15.52 7.32
CA CYS A 164 -3.75 -14.47 7.25
C CYS A 164 -4.20 -13.30 6.37
N GLY A 165 -4.80 -13.58 5.20
CA GLY A 165 -5.35 -12.56 4.32
C GLY A 165 -6.48 -11.74 4.96
N ARG A 166 -7.38 -12.39 5.73
CA ARG A 166 -8.46 -11.71 6.46
C ARG A 166 -7.94 -10.84 7.62
N GLN A 167 -6.82 -11.20 8.21
CA GLN A 167 -6.15 -10.45 9.30
C GLN A 167 -4.95 -9.63 8.79
N SER A 168 -4.86 -9.42 7.48
CA SER A 168 -3.68 -8.82 6.83
C SER A 168 -3.29 -7.47 7.41
N LEU A 169 -4.25 -6.59 7.72
CA LEU A 169 -3.97 -5.28 8.31
C LEU A 169 -3.34 -5.41 9.72
N LEU A 170 -3.84 -6.32 10.54
CA LEU A 170 -3.33 -6.55 11.90
C LEU A 170 -1.92 -7.15 11.83
N LEU A 171 -1.73 -8.17 10.99
CA LEU A 171 -0.40 -8.76 10.76
C LEU A 171 0.58 -7.72 10.21
N TYR A 172 0.13 -6.84 9.30
CA TYR A 172 0.92 -5.74 8.77
C TYR A 172 1.28 -4.70 9.84
N LEU A 173 0.42 -4.41 10.82
CA LEU A 173 0.79 -3.47 11.88
C LEU A 173 1.71 -4.08 12.93
N LEU A 174 1.51 -5.36 13.26
CA LEU A 174 2.26 -6.02 14.33
C LEU A 174 3.63 -6.55 13.90
N HIS A 175 3.87 -6.81 12.61
CA HIS A 175 5.15 -7.41 12.21
C HIS A 175 6.36 -6.56 12.61
N GLN A 176 6.34 -5.23 12.40
CA GLN A 176 7.46 -4.35 12.78
C GLN A 176 7.77 -4.38 14.29
N PRO A 177 6.82 -4.08 15.21
CA PRO A 177 7.11 -4.09 16.65
C PRO A 177 7.44 -5.48 17.18
N VAL A 178 6.80 -6.54 16.67
CA VAL A 178 7.10 -7.91 17.10
C VAL A 178 8.51 -8.32 16.67
N LEU A 179 8.89 -8.06 15.41
CA LEU A 179 10.25 -8.37 14.94
C LEU A 179 11.30 -7.56 15.68
N ALA A 180 11.05 -6.27 15.92
CA ALA A 180 11.95 -5.43 16.72
C ALA A 180 12.13 -5.98 18.14
N GLY A 181 11.04 -6.33 18.84
CA GLY A 181 11.11 -6.89 20.19
C GLY A 181 11.78 -8.26 20.26
N LEU A 182 11.56 -9.12 19.25
CA LEU A 182 12.24 -10.43 19.17
C LEU A 182 13.75 -10.28 18.94
N LEU A 183 14.16 -9.32 18.10
CA LEU A 183 15.57 -9.03 17.87
C LEU A 183 16.24 -8.47 19.13
N GLU A 184 15.57 -7.55 19.83
CA GLU A 184 16.07 -7.02 21.10
C GLU A 184 16.22 -8.11 22.16
N LEU A 185 15.22 -8.99 22.30
CA LEU A 185 15.30 -10.15 23.18
C LEU A 185 16.46 -11.09 22.80
N TYR A 186 16.66 -11.36 21.51
CA TYR A 186 17.77 -12.19 21.04
C TYR A 186 19.14 -11.58 21.38
N VAL A 187 19.29 -10.26 21.22
CA VAL A 187 20.52 -9.54 21.58
C VAL A 187 20.75 -9.54 23.08
N LEU A 188 19.70 -9.44 23.91
CA LEU A 188 19.81 -9.47 25.37
C LEU A 188 20.19 -10.85 25.94
N VAL A 189 19.81 -11.93 25.26
CA VAL A 189 20.07 -13.32 25.70
C VAL A 189 21.43 -13.84 25.23
N ARG A 190 22.06 -13.17 24.27
CA ARG A 190 23.37 -13.52 23.72
C ARG A 190 24.51 -12.78 24.41
#